data_AF-A0A6G8S145-F1
#
_entry.id   AF-A0A6G8S145-F1
#
_cell.length_a   1.000
_cell.length_b   1.000
_cell.length_c   1.000
_cell.angle_alpha   90.00
_cell.angle_beta   90.00
_cell.angle_gamma   90.00
#
_symmetry.space_group_name_H-M   'P 1'
#
loop_
_entity.id
_entity.type
_entity.pdbx_description
1 polymer ?
#
loop_
_entity_poly.entity_id
_entity_poly.type
_entity_poly.pdbx_seq_one_letter_code
_entity_poly.pdbx_strand_id
1 'polypeptide(L)'
;MNRKILKNILLGAWFIFLFYVLFIPNKVHREGMVDQEQLSNKIFGEYDSYNFKIVFTKEITLSSTAKVKKVDLSQNTMANKIDLLKDSGWSYGNGAKDDQVILCNGKKNMMMIVFPRKINYKDGRKRELDDLKYWIINYVYAYKGVEYC
;
A
#
# COMPACT_ATOMS: atom_id res chain seq x y z
N MET A 1 46.53 14.18 -33.34
CA MET A 1 45.80 14.63 -32.12
C MET A 1 46.76 14.63 -30.92
N ASN A 2 46.83 15.72 -30.15
CA ASN A 2 47.80 15.86 -29.05
C ASN A 2 47.45 14.93 -27.87
N ARG A 3 48.42 14.15 -27.36
CA ARG A 3 48.23 13.21 -26.24
C ARG A 3 47.63 13.86 -25.00
N LYS A 4 47.92 15.15 -24.74
CA LYS A 4 47.34 15.90 -23.62
C LYS A 4 45.84 16.13 -23.79
N ILE A 5 45.40 16.42 -25.02
CA ILE A 5 43.98 16.65 -25.35
C ILE A 5 43.19 15.34 -25.20
N LEU A 6 43.73 14.22 -25.69
CA LEU A 6 43.07 12.91 -25.56
C LEU A 6 42.88 12.50 -24.08
N LYS A 7 43.89 12.73 -23.22
CA LYS A 7 43.77 12.44 -21.78
C LYS A 7 42.68 13.27 -21.11
N ASN A 8 42.59 14.55 -21.43
CA ASN A 8 41.56 15.44 -20.86
C ASN A 8 40.15 15.04 -21.29
N ILE A 9 39.98 14.60 -22.54
CA ILE A 9 38.69 14.09 -23.03
C ILE A 9 38.29 12.80 -22.29
N LEU A 10 39.24 11.87 -22.11
CA LEU A 10 38.97 10.61 -21.39
C LEU A 10 38.63 10.85 -19.92
N LEU A 11 39.33 11.77 -19.24
CA LEU A 11 39.03 12.17 -17.87
C LEU A 11 37.64 12.82 -17.75
N GLY A 12 37.28 13.69 -18.68
CA GLY A 12 35.95 14.30 -18.73
C GLY A 12 34.84 13.28 -18.96
N ALA A 13 35.02 12.36 -19.90
CA ALA A 13 34.06 11.28 -20.16
C ALA A 13 33.90 10.34 -18.95
N TRP A 14 35.00 10.05 -18.24
CA TRP A 14 34.95 9.23 -17.03
C TRP A 14 34.23 9.94 -15.89
N PHE A 15 34.42 11.25 -15.71
CA PHE A 15 33.67 12.05 -14.75
C PHE A 15 32.17 12.09 -15.06
N ILE A 16 31.80 12.25 -16.33
CA ILE A 16 30.39 12.21 -16.77
C ILE A 16 29.77 10.84 -16.50
N PHE A 17 30.50 9.75 -16.78
CA PHE A 17 30.05 8.39 -16.50
C PHE A 17 29.85 8.16 -14.99
N LEU A 18 30.78 8.60 -14.15
CA LEU A 18 30.68 8.52 -12.69
C LEU A 18 29.48 9.31 -12.16
N PHE A 19 29.27 10.52 -12.68
CA PHE A 19 28.11 11.33 -12.33
C PHE A 19 26.82 10.64 -12.76
N TYR A 20 26.77 10.04 -13.96
CA TYR A 20 25.61 9.32 -14.44
C TYR A 20 25.29 8.11 -13.58
N VAL A 21 26.28 7.30 -13.19
CA VAL A 21 26.09 6.10 -12.35
C VAL A 21 25.71 6.46 -10.91
N LEU A 22 26.27 7.53 -10.34
CA LEU A 22 25.98 7.95 -8.97
C LEU A 22 24.66 8.73 -8.83
N PHE A 23 24.22 9.42 -9.88
CA PHE A 23 22.99 10.22 -9.88
C PHE A 23 21.79 9.52 -10.53
N ILE A 24 21.85 8.26 -10.93
CA ILE A 24 20.61 7.51 -11.20
C ILE A 24 19.92 7.39 -9.83
N PRO A 25 18.80 8.08 -9.58
CA PRO A 25 18.03 7.78 -8.38
C PRO A 25 17.68 6.30 -8.50
N ASN A 26 18.01 5.49 -7.48
CA ASN A 26 17.44 4.14 -7.36
C ASN A 26 15.94 4.31 -7.58
N LYS A 27 15.48 3.96 -8.79
CA LYS A 27 14.09 4.17 -9.19
C LYS A 27 13.34 3.20 -8.30
N VAL A 28 12.76 3.71 -7.22
CA VAL A 28 11.98 2.91 -6.28
C VAL A 28 10.97 2.14 -7.12
N HIS A 29 11.11 0.81 -7.20
CA HIS A 29 10.33 -0.04 -8.10
C HIS A 29 8.86 -0.12 -7.63
N ARG A 30 8.12 0.97 -7.88
CA ARG A 30 6.71 1.18 -7.52
C ARG A 30 5.81 1.27 -8.73
N GLU A 31 6.25 0.72 -9.85
CA GLU A 31 5.45 0.65 -11.07
C GLU A 31 4.22 -0.23 -10.85
N GLY A 32 3.04 0.37 -11.06
CA GLY A 32 1.74 -0.25 -10.80
C GLY A 32 1.32 -0.24 -9.32
N MET A 33 2.00 0.53 -8.45
CA MET A 33 1.56 0.77 -7.09
C MET A 33 0.37 1.74 -7.09
N VAL A 34 -0.70 1.36 -6.40
CA VAL A 34 -1.80 2.29 -6.11
C VAL A 34 -1.36 3.23 -4.98
N ASP A 35 -1.61 4.53 -5.12
CA ASP A 35 -1.40 5.50 -4.05
C ASP A 35 -2.38 5.20 -2.90
N GLN A 36 -1.86 4.58 -1.84
CA GLN A 36 -2.66 4.08 -0.72
C GLN A 36 -3.28 5.21 0.08
N GLU A 37 -2.57 6.32 0.25
CA GLU A 37 -3.07 7.47 1.01
C GLU A 37 -4.15 8.20 0.22
N GLN A 38 -3.91 8.47 -1.06
CA GLN A 38 -4.87 9.13 -1.93
C GLN A 38 -6.15 8.29 -2.08
N LEU A 39 -6.02 6.97 -2.30
CA LEU A 39 -7.15 6.06 -2.38
C LEU A 39 -7.93 6.05 -1.06
N SER A 40 -7.23 5.89 0.05
CA SER A 40 -7.85 5.83 1.38
C SER A 40 -8.58 7.12 1.71
N ASN A 41 -7.97 8.27 1.44
CA ASN A 41 -8.58 9.58 1.65
C ASN A 41 -9.80 9.80 0.75
N LYS A 42 -9.75 9.35 -0.50
CA LYS A 42 -10.90 9.43 -1.42
C LYS A 42 -12.11 8.64 -0.92
N ILE A 43 -11.89 7.49 -0.27
CA ILE A 43 -12.97 6.59 0.15
C ILE A 43 -13.50 6.94 1.54
N PHE A 44 -12.59 7.32 2.45
CA PHE A 44 -12.86 7.43 3.88
C PHE A 44 -12.54 8.80 4.49
N GLY A 45 -11.96 9.73 3.73
CA GLY A 45 -11.54 11.05 4.24
C GLY A 45 -12.70 11.96 4.65
N GLU A 46 -13.94 11.60 4.33
CA GLU A 46 -15.14 12.32 4.77
C GLU A 46 -15.50 12.06 6.24
N TYR A 47 -14.92 11.04 6.88
CA TYR A 47 -15.23 10.68 8.27
C TYR A 47 -14.27 11.34 9.26
N ASP A 48 -14.79 12.04 10.27
CA ASP A 48 -13.97 12.73 11.28
C ASP A 48 -13.00 11.80 12.04
N SER A 49 -13.36 10.52 12.19
CA SER A 49 -12.51 9.52 12.84
C SER A 49 -11.49 8.86 11.92
N TYR A 50 -11.44 9.25 10.65
CA TYR A 50 -10.48 8.74 9.68
C TYR A 50 -9.05 9.07 10.11
N ASN A 51 -8.21 8.04 10.17
CA ASN A 51 -6.79 8.18 10.45
C ASN A 51 -6.00 7.21 9.59
N PHE A 52 -5.09 7.74 8.78
CA PHE A 52 -4.19 6.98 7.92
C PHE A 52 -2.76 7.05 8.43
N LYS A 53 -2.06 5.91 8.39
CA LYS A 53 -0.66 5.81 8.79
C LYS A 53 0.10 4.83 7.91
N ILE A 54 1.27 5.25 7.44
CA ILE A 54 2.24 4.34 6.83
C ILE A 54 2.89 3.50 7.94
N VAL A 55 2.79 2.18 7.81
CA VAL A 55 3.30 1.23 8.81
C VAL A 55 4.70 0.74 8.44
N PHE A 56 4.94 0.53 7.15
CA PHE A 56 6.20 -0.03 6.67
C PHE A 56 6.50 0.42 5.25
N THR A 57 7.76 0.81 5.03
CA THR A 57 8.24 1.26 3.73
C THR A 57 9.58 0.62 3.42
N LYS A 58 9.65 -0.09 2.30
CA LYS A 58 10.89 -0.52 1.64
C LYS A 58 10.81 -0.17 0.15
N GLU A 59 11.89 -0.43 -0.56
CA GLU A 59 11.99 -0.15 -2.00
C GLU A 59 10.91 -0.88 -2.82
N ILE A 60 10.69 -2.16 -2.51
CA ILE A 60 9.79 -3.05 -3.25
C ILE A 60 8.46 -3.34 -2.54
N THR A 61 8.23 -2.74 -1.37
CA THR A 61 7.07 -3.05 -0.52
C THR A 61 6.63 -1.81 0.26
N LEU A 62 5.33 -1.57 0.33
CA LEU A 62 4.72 -0.52 1.13
C LEU A 62 3.49 -1.08 1.83
N SER A 63 3.36 -0.84 3.13
CA SER A 63 2.11 -1.10 3.83
C SER A 63 1.67 0.08 4.67
N SER A 64 0.37 0.31 4.68
CA SER A 64 -0.28 1.34 5.47
C SER A 64 -1.56 0.81 6.09
N THR A 65 -2.05 1.53 7.10
CA THR A 65 -3.30 1.23 7.77
C THR A 65 -4.12 2.50 7.86
N ALA A 66 -5.41 2.39 7.51
CA ALA A 66 -6.41 3.37 7.88
C ALA A 66 -7.34 2.80 8.96
N LYS A 67 -7.83 3.67 9.84
CA LYS A 67 -8.89 3.36 10.80
C LYS A 67 -10.03 4.36 10.65
N VAL A 68 -11.26 3.88 10.79
CA VAL A 68 -12.49 4.70 10.85
C VAL A 68 -13.38 4.09 11.94
N LYS A 69 -13.94 4.90 12.83
CA LYS A 69 -14.83 4.37 13.87
C LYS A 69 -16.08 3.76 13.25
N LYS A 70 -16.54 2.64 13.80
CA LYS A 70 -17.76 1.94 13.36
C LYS A 70 -19.03 2.77 13.55
N VAL A 71 -19.00 3.73 14.47
CA VAL A 71 -20.12 4.66 14.69
C VAL A 71 -20.30 5.64 13.53
N ASP A 72 -19.23 5.95 12.80
CA ASP A 72 -19.27 6.89 11.67
C ASP A 72 -19.53 6.16 10.34
N LEU A 73 -19.14 4.88 10.27
CA LEU A 73 -19.24 4.06 9.07
C LEU A 73 -19.98 2.74 9.36
N SER A 74 -21.23 2.66 8.91
CA SER A 74 -22.05 1.45 9.06
C SER A 74 -21.56 0.29 8.17
N GLN A 75 -21.96 -0.94 8.47
CA GLN A 75 -21.65 -2.11 7.63
C GLN A 75 -22.25 -1.99 6.22
N ASN A 76 -23.46 -1.46 6.07
CA ASN A 76 -24.09 -1.26 4.76
C ASN A 76 -23.33 -0.21 3.94
N THR A 77 -22.94 0.90 4.58
CA THR A 77 -22.13 1.93 3.94
C THR A 77 -20.78 1.37 3.51
N MET A 78 -20.12 0.58 4.36
CA MET A 78 -18.87 -0.11 4.00
C MET A 78 -19.06 -1.08 2.82
N ALA A 79 -20.14 -1.86 2.80
CA ALA A 79 -20.45 -2.74 1.68
C ALA A 79 -20.58 -1.97 0.36
N ASN A 80 -21.27 -0.82 0.37
CA ASN A 80 -21.37 0.05 -0.81
C ASN A 80 -20.00 0.58 -1.25
N LYS A 81 -19.11 0.96 -0.31
CA LYS A 81 -17.73 1.38 -0.65
C LYS A 81 -16.94 0.23 -1.28
N ILE A 82 -17.13 -1.01 -0.81
CA ILE A 82 -16.52 -2.22 -1.39
C ILE A 82 -17.01 -2.45 -2.83
N ASP A 83 -18.30 -2.27 -3.10
CA ASP A 83 -18.83 -2.42 -4.46
C ASP A 83 -18.29 -1.34 -5.41
N LEU A 84 -18.18 -0.08 -4.95
CA LEU A 84 -17.52 0.98 -5.74
C LEU A 84 -16.05 0.67 -6.03
N LEU A 85 -15.34 0.07 -5.07
CA LEU A 85 -13.97 -0.40 -5.29
C LEU A 85 -13.94 -1.48 -6.38
N LYS A 86 -14.89 -2.41 -6.37
CA LYS A 86 -14.98 -3.46 -7.39
C LYS A 86 -15.22 -2.90 -8.78
N ASP A 87 -16.12 -1.94 -8.90
CA ASP A 87 -16.37 -1.24 -10.18
C ASP A 87 -15.14 -0.49 -10.68
N SER A 88 -14.22 -0.09 -9.79
CA SER A 88 -12.94 0.54 -10.14
C SER A 88 -11.81 -0.44 -10.46
N GLY A 89 -12.10 -1.75 -10.58
CA GLY A 89 -11.15 -2.78 -10.98
C GLY A 89 -10.52 -3.57 -9.83
N TRP A 90 -11.05 -3.46 -8.61
CA TRP A 90 -10.67 -4.35 -7.51
C TRP A 90 -11.47 -5.65 -7.57
N SER A 91 -10.85 -6.77 -7.22
CA SER A 91 -11.53 -8.08 -7.13
C SER A 91 -11.37 -8.67 -5.74
N TYR A 92 -12.25 -9.60 -5.35
CA TYR A 92 -12.02 -10.35 -4.11
C TYR A 92 -10.73 -11.15 -4.21
N GLY A 93 -9.90 -11.05 -3.16
CA GLY A 93 -8.73 -11.88 -2.96
C GLY A 93 -9.07 -13.17 -2.21
N ASN A 94 -8.08 -14.05 -2.10
CA ASN A 94 -8.23 -15.32 -1.39
C ASN A 94 -7.91 -15.17 0.10
N GLY A 95 -8.38 -16.11 0.93
CA GLY A 95 -7.99 -16.15 2.34
C GLY A 95 -8.69 -15.14 3.26
N ALA A 96 -9.80 -14.56 2.84
CA ALA A 96 -10.71 -13.87 3.75
C ALA A 96 -11.17 -14.84 4.87
N LYS A 97 -11.26 -14.33 6.09
CA LYS A 97 -11.63 -15.06 7.32
C LYS A 97 -12.77 -14.33 8.02
N ASP A 98 -13.49 -14.99 8.92
CA ASP A 98 -14.48 -14.47 9.89
C ASP A 98 -15.05 -13.06 9.60
N ASP A 99 -14.25 -12.02 9.88
CA ASP A 99 -14.63 -10.61 9.88
C ASP A 99 -13.72 -9.74 9.00
N GLN A 100 -13.08 -10.32 7.99
CA GLN A 100 -12.26 -9.61 7.02
C GLN A 100 -12.72 -9.84 5.59
N VAL A 101 -12.58 -8.82 4.77
CA VAL A 101 -12.68 -8.88 3.31
C VAL A 101 -11.30 -8.53 2.75
N ILE A 102 -10.85 -9.30 1.76
CA ILE A 102 -9.61 -9.03 1.04
C ILE A 102 -9.99 -8.64 -0.39
N LEU A 103 -9.44 -7.52 -0.86
CA LEU A 103 -9.56 -7.02 -2.22
C LEU A 103 -8.18 -6.90 -2.84
N CYS A 104 -8.07 -7.17 -4.14
CA CYS A 104 -6.85 -7.12 -4.92
C CYS A 104 -7.03 -6.21 -6.13
N ASN A 105 -6.01 -5.41 -6.45
CA ASN A 105 -5.92 -4.70 -7.72
C ASN A 105 -4.65 -5.17 -8.45
N GLY A 106 -4.89 -6.08 -9.39
CA GLY A 106 -3.85 -6.94 -9.95
C GLY A 106 -3.17 -7.79 -8.87
N LYS A 107 -1.96 -8.28 -9.17
CA LYS A 107 -1.20 -9.13 -8.24
C LYS A 107 -0.45 -8.33 -7.16
N LYS A 108 -0.23 -7.02 -7.38
CA LYS A 108 0.70 -6.21 -6.60
C LYS A 108 0.06 -5.44 -5.45
N ASN A 109 -1.23 -5.13 -5.53
CA ASN A 109 -1.91 -4.27 -4.56
C ASN A 109 -3.02 -5.08 -3.87
N MET A 110 -2.99 -5.09 -2.54
CA MET A 110 -3.98 -5.74 -1.69
C MET A 110 -4.55 -4.73 -0.69
N MET A 111 -5.84 -4.83 -0.44
CA MET A 111 -6.55 -4.13 0.63
C MET A 111 -7.28 -5.16 1.50
N MET A 112 -6.99 -5.18 2.79
CA MET A 112 -7.69 -6.02 3.77
C MET A 112 -8.52 -5.12 4.67
N ILE A 113 -9.85 -5.24 4.57
CA ILE A 113 -10.82 -4.53 5.38
C ILE A 113 -11.28 -5.45 6.49
N VAL A 114 -11.08 -5.05 7.75
CA VAL A 114 -11.41 -5.86 8.94
C VAL A 114 -12.49 -5.15 9.76
N PHE A 115 -13.49 -5.90 10.20
CA PHE A 115 -14.50 -5.51 11.18
C PHE A 115 -14.31 -6.31 12.49
N PRO A 116 -13.32 -5.99 13.33
CA PRO A 116 -12.99 -6.82 14.49
C PRO A 116 -14.19 -7.08 15.40
N ARG A 117 -14.57 -8.33 15.62
CA ARG A 117 -15.69 -8.70 16.52
C ARG A 117 -15.25 -9.22 17.88
N LYS A 118 -14.00 -9.64 18.02
CA LYS A 118 -13.45 -10.29 19.21
C LYS A 118 -11.96 -10.01 19.35
N ILE A 119 -11.48 -10.07 20.58
CA ILE A 119 -10.07 -9.85 20.93
C ILE A 119 -9.22 -11.05 20.54
N ASN A 120 -9.72 -12.26 20.78
CA ASN A 120 -9.01 -13.52 20.52
C ASN A 120 -9.74 -14.34 19.45
N TYR A 121 -9.01 -14.75 18.43
CA TYR A 121 -9.52 -15.62 17.36
C TYR A 121 -9.02 -17.05 17.55
N LYS A 122 -9.77 -18.02 17.02
CA LYS A 122 -9.43 -19.45 17.12
C LYS A 122 -8.10 -19.80 16.41
N ASP A 123 -7.69 -18.98 15.45
CA ASP A 123 -6.44 -19.15 14.71
C ASP A 123 -5.24 -18.42 15.36
N GLY A 124 -5.37 -18.00 16.62
CA GLY A 124 -4.29 -17.38 17.38
C GLY A 124 -4.11 -15.87 17.14
N ARG A 125 -4.84 -15.27 16.20
CA ARG A 125 -4.84 -13.81 16.02
C ARG A 125 -5.37 -13.11 17.27
N LYS A 126 -4.72 -12.01 17.65
CA LYS A 126 -5.13 -11.15 18.76
C LYS A 126 -5.30 -9.71 18.29
N ARG A 127 -6.28 -9.01 18.87
CA ARG A 127 -6.55 -7.59 18.66
C ARG A 127 -6.54 -6.86 19.99
N GLU A 128 -6.27 -5.57 19.95
CA GLU A 128 -6.43 -4.73 21.14
C GLU A 128 -7.92 -4.47 21.40
N LEU A 129 -8.29 -4.20 22.65
CA LEU A 129 -9.68 -3.87 22.99
C LEU A 129 -10.16 -2.63 22.22
N ASP A 130 -9.27 -1.65 21.99
CA ASP A 130 -9.61 -0.42 21.29
C ASP A 130 -9.91 -0.65 19.79
N ASP A 131 -9.24 -1.63 19.16
CA ASP A 131 -9.46 -2.00 17.76
C ASP A 131 -10.92 -2.42 17.48
N LEU A 132 -11.64 -2.91 18.50
CA LEU A 132 -13.05 -3.31 18.36
C LEU A 132 -13.98 -2.15 18.00
N LYS A 133 -13.55 -0.90 18.18
CA LYS A 133 -14.34 0.30 17.86
C LYS A 133 -14.20 0.74 16.39
N TYR A 134 -13.25 0.18 15.65
CA TYR A 134 -12.87 0.67 14.33
C TYR A 134 -13.08 -0.36 13.23
N TRP A 135 -13.36 0.12 12.03
CA TRP A 135 -12.92 -0.53 10.80
C TRP A 135 -11.42 -0.36 10.68
N ILE A 136 -10.71 -1.44 10.34
CA ILE A 136 -9.26 -1.42 10.12
C ILE A 136 -9.01 -1.82 8.68
N ILE A 137 -8.46 -0.90 7.89
CA ILE A 137 -8.19 -1.09 6.48
C ILE A 137 -6.68 -1.13 6.29
N ASN A 138 -6.14 -2.28 5.93
CA ASN A 138 -4.71 -2.45 5.69
C ASN A 138 -4.46 -2.49 4.20
N TYR A 139 -3.57 -1.63 3.71
CA TYR A 139 -3.13 -1.62 2.32
C TYR A 139 -1.74 -2.22 2.23
N VAL A 140 -1.50 -3.03 1.22
CA VAL A 140 -0.19 -3.63 0.94
C VAL A 140 0.09 -3.51 -0.54
N TYR A 141 1.28 -3.01 -0.86
CA TYR A 141 1.89 -3.10 -2.17
C TYR A 141 3.14 -3.97 -2.06
N ALA A 142 3.31 -4.90 -2.99
CA ALA A 142 4.54 -5.64 -3.17
C ALA A 142 4.85 -5.79 -4.67
N TYR A 143 6.06 -5.40 -5.08
CA TYR A 143 6.48 -5.44 -6.48
C TYR A 143 6.39 -6.84 -7.10
N LYS A 144 6.74 -7.87 -6.31
CA LYS A 144 6.69 -9.30 -6.71
C LYS A 144 5.30 -9.94 -6.54
N GLY A 145 4.32 -9.16 -6.09
CA GLY A 145 2.97 -9.64 -5.78
C GLY A 145 2.75 -9.92 -4.29
N VAL A 146 1.48 -10.02 -3.93
CA VAL A 146 1.01 -10.33 -2.57
C VAL A 146 0.31 -11.68 -2.61
N GLU A 147 0.63 -12.61 -1.72
CA GLU A 147 0.19 -14.03 -1.74
C GLU A 147 -1.34 -14.24 -1.82
N TYR A 148 -2.12 -13.29 -1.30
CA TYR A 148 -3.59 -13.35 -1.29
C TYR A 148 -4.23 -12.75 -2.56
N CYS A 149 -3.39 -12.30 -3.49
CA CYS A 149 -3.65 -11.90 -4.86
C CYS A 149 -2.82 -12.80 -5.81
#